data_AF-A0A955SK18-F1
#
_entry.id   AF-A0A955SK18-F1
#
_cell.length_a   1.000
_cell.length_b   1.000
_cell.length_c   1.000
_cell.angle_alpha   90.00
_cell.angle_beta   90.00
_cell.angle_gamma   90.00
#
_symmetry.space_group_name_H-M   'P 1'
#
loop_
_entity.id
_entity.type
_entity.pdbx_description
1 polymer ?
#
loop_
_entity_poly.entity_id
_entity_poly.type
_entity_poly.pdbx_seq_one_letter_code
_entity_poly.pdbx_strand_id
1 'polypeptide(L)'
;PQPVVYVLPGTMGSQLRVGKDRVWLDKLDLAFGGLKKLKYTAKNVVADQPIGSGYKDLIRYLANSHTVKPFAYDWRKSLIELAERFRKDLEETVTAQEAVGEPVRIVAHSMGGLVVRVMIAMEEGKKVWDRMCRHPGARFIMLGTPNEGSHAITGMLMGRDPLVRMLDLLDITNSQSTLLGIISRFDGVLQLLPHTGSLDVYQAETWKSLLEHDRDRARGLFGDKVATSKTAGIEWPVPDAAQLAEAFKVQQLLQASPIDPQRMLYVAGRADATPCDVSIDLSAPAKRRIRIDATSFGDGRVPWDTGIPEALKHQTYYVDIEHGDLANTPETFDGLVDLLNAGATTKLSHVPPVRRGVSVVPFELPEVRLEMYPSEKDLIASALGSARVKKETPPIRKVRVTMVHGNLSRASSPVAVGHYEGDTIVSAEAYLDRQLNGRLRERQCLGLYPDKLNTSAVVLNDGDCHEGRTHPGAIVVGLGMVGELTPGGLTSTMTDALVNYAL
;
A
#
# COMPACT_ATOMS: atom_id res chain seq x y z
N PRO A 1 15.38 22.88 30.31
CA PRO A 1 14.93 22.96 28.90
C PRO A 1 15.47 21.75 28.15
N GLN A 2 14.78 21.25 27.12
CA GLN A 2 15.27 20.14 26.30
C GLN A 2 15.28 20.59 24.83
N PRO A 3 16.14 19.99 23.98
CA PRO A 3 16.06 20.16 22.53
C PRO A 3 14.67 19.80 22.01
N VAL A 4 14.20 20.48 20.96
CA VAL A 4 12.97 20.10 20.26
C VAL A 4 13.32 19.29 19.03
N VAL A 5 12.59 18.21 18.76
CA VAL A 5 12.70 17.44 17.52
C VAL A 5 11.36 17.33 16.82
N TYR A 6 11.33 17.74 15.55
CA TYR A 6 10.20 17.50 14.66
C TYR A 6 10.25 16.10 14.08
N VAL A 7 9.10 15.42 14.00
CA VAL A 7 8.94 14.17 13.28
C VAL A 7 7.92 14.38 12.17
N LEU A 8 8.40 14.40 10.92
CA LEU A 8 7.56 14.52 9.73
C LEU A 8 7.34 13.13 9.12
N PRO A 9 6.09 12.67 8.99
CA PRO A 9 5.79 11.41 8.33
C PRO A 9 5.97 11.53 6.80
N GLY A 10 5.83 10.42 6.09
CA GLY A 10 5.87 10.33 4.64
C GLY A 10 4.51 10.54 3.97
N THR A 11 4.45 10.31 2.66
CA THR A 11 3.19 10.32 1.90
C THR A 11 2.23 9.30 2.48
N MET A 12 0.96 9.69 2.66
CA MET A 12 -0.06 8.86 3.31
C MET A 12 0.28 8.45 4.76
N GLY A 13 1.31 9.05 5.36
CA GLY A 13 1.80 8.78 6.72
C GLY A 13 1.03 9.47 7.85
N SER A 14 0.04 10.30 7.52
CA SER A 14 -0.83 11.01 8.47
C SER A 14 -2.27 10.54 8.34
N GLN A 15 -2.98 10.42 9.46
CA GLN A 15 -4.42 10.21 9.47
C GLN A 15 -5.14 11.44 8.92
N LEU A 16 -6.12 11.23 8.04
CA LEU A 16 -6.99 12.29 7.52
C LEU A 16 -8.42 12.07 7.98
N ARG A 17 -9.03 13.12 8.55
CA ARG A 17 -10.44 13.17 8.91
C ARG A 17 -11.19 14.25 8.14
N VAL A 18 -12.47 14.01 7.88
CA VAL A 18 -13.41 14.99 7.32
C VAL A 18 -14.46 15.29 8.39
N GLY A 19 -14.40 16.47 8.99
CA GLY A 19 -15.18 16.76 10.19
C GLY A 19 -14.76 15.87 11.36
N LYS A 20 -15.68 15.04 11.88
CA LYS A 20 -15.42 14.07 12.97
C LYS A 20 -15.04 12.67 12.47
N ASP A 21 -15.13 12.44 11.17
CA ASP A 21 -15.04 11.12 10.56
C ASP A 21 -13.61 10.86 10.08
N ARG A 22 -12.95 9.82 10.61
CA ARG A 22 -11.60 9.44 10.19
C ARG A 22 -11.72 8.59 8.94
N VAL A 23 -11.34 9.14 7.79
CA VAL A 23 -11.52 8.47 6.51
C VAL A 23 -10.28 7.64 6.13
N TRP A 24 -9.08 8.21 6.30
CA TRP A 24 -7.86 7.48 5.91
C TRP A 24 -7.56 6.37 6.92
N LEU A 25 -7.43 5.14 6.39
CA LEU A 25 -7.22 3.89 7.14
C LEU A 25 -8.38 3.45 8.03
N ASP A 26 -9.57 4.02 7.85
CA ASP A 26 -10.79 3.39 8.36
C ASP A 26 -11.32 2.39 7.34
N LYS A 27 -11.32 1.10 7.71
CA LYS A 27 -11.72 0.03 6.80
C LYS A 27 -13.16 0.11 6.34
N LEU A 28 -14.09 0.45 7.23
CA LEU A 28 -15.49 0.48 6.88
C LEU A 28 -15.71 1.62 5.89
N ASP A 29 -15.13 2.78 6.19
CA ASP A 29 -15.18 3.91 5.29
C ASP A 29 -14.56 3.56 3.93
N LEU A 30 -13.34 3.03 3.88
CA LEU A 30 -12.69 2.65 2.63
C LEU A 30 -13.47 1.57 1.86
N ALA A 31 -14.05 0.59 2.55
CA ALA A 31 -14.84 -0.47 1.92
C ALA A 31 -16.12 0.07 1.27
N PHE A 32 -16.73 1.10 1.86
CA PHE A 32 -17.94 1.75 1.35
C PHE A 32 -17.65 3.06 0.58
N GLY A 33 -16.46 3.17 -0.04
CA GLY A 33 -16.15 4.27 -0.96
C GLY A 33 -15.66 5.56 -0.33
N GLY A 34 -15.19 5.51 0.90
CA GLY A 34 -14.76 6.64 1.73
C GLY A 34 -13.65 7.47 1.09
N LEU A 35 -12.84 6.90 0.20
CA LEU A 35 -11.81 7.66 -0.52
C LEU A 35 -12.40 8.84 -1.32
N LYS A 36 -13.66 8.75 -1.78
CA LYS A 36 -14.38 9.88 -2.41
C LYS A 36 -14.53 11.09 -1.49
N LYS A 37 -14.58 10.90 -0.17
CA LYS A 37 -14.59 11.99 0.83
C LYS A 37 -13.26 12.75 0.84
N LEU A 38 -12.18 12.11 0.37
CA LEU A 38 -10.84 12.67 0.28
C LEU A 38 -10.47 13.19 -1.13
N LYS A 39 -11.44 13.46 -2.01
CA LYS A 39 -11.18 14.20 -3.25
C LYS A 39 -10.38 15.47 -2.98
N TYR A 40 -9.53 15.88 -3.91
CA TYR A 40 -8.65 17.04 -3.75
C TYR A 40 -9.41 18.33 -3.36
N THR A 41 -10.62 18.50 -3.90
CA THR A 41 -11.53 19.64 -3.64
C THR A 41 -12.32 19.52 -2.33
N ALA A 42 -12.18 18.42 -1.59
CA ALA A 42 -12.87 18.23 -0.32
C ALA A 42 -12.45 19.32 0.68
N LYS A 43 -13.44 19.97 1.29
CA LYS A 43 -13.26 20.96 2.34
C LYS A 43 -13.17 20.28 3.70
N ASN A 44 -12.59 20.98 4.68
CA ASN A 44 -12.53 20.53 6.08
C ASN A 44 -11.83 19.18 6.29
N VAL A 45 -10.88 18.84 5.41
CA VAL A 45 -9.99 17.71 5.64
C VAL A 45 -8.88 18.16 6.58
N VAL A 46 -8.69 17.42 7.67
CA VAL A 46 -7.71 17.74 8.70
C VAL A 46 -6.79 16.54 8.88
N ALA A 47 -5.48 16.81 8.88
CA ALA A 47 -4.47 15.86 9.30
C ALA A 47 -4.31 15.91 10.82
N ASP A 48 -4.55 14.79 11.50
CA ASP A 48 -4.65 14.75 12.96
C ASP A 48 -3.33 14.37 13.61
N GLN A 49 -2.83 13.18 13.28
CA GLN A 49 -1.64 12.58 13.86
C GLN A 49 -0.92 11.74 12.79
N PRO A 50 0.40 11.53 12.93
CA PRO A 50 1.07 10.48 12.18
C PRO A 50 0.43 9.11 12.49
N ILE A 51 0.50 8.19 11.53
CA ILE A 51 -0.02 6.84 11.73
C ILE A 51 0.75 6.13 12.84
N GLY A 52 0.03 5.75 13.90
CA GLY A 52 0.65 5.20 15.10
C GLY A 52 1.55 3.99 14.84
N SER A 53 1.13 3.04 14.01
CA SER A 53 1.91 1.84 13.71
C SER A 53 3.19 2.09 12.91
N GLY A 54 3.41 3.29 12.35
CA GLY A 54 4.62 3.65 11.61
C GLY A 54 5.54 4.61 12.32
N TYR A 55 5.05 5.37 13.32
CA TYR A 55 5.82 6.48 13.92
C TYR A 55 5.77 6.53 15.44
N LYS A 56 4.83 5.82 16.10
CA LYS A 56 4.61 5.93 17.56
C LYS A 56 5.84 5.53 18.36
N ASP A 57 6.53 4.47 17.93
CA ASP A 57 7.66 3.94 18.69
C ASP A 57 8.88 4.87 18.60
N LEU A 58 9.16 5.43 17.42
CA LEU A 58 10.18 6.47 17.27
C LEU A 58 9.83 7.73 18.07
N ILE A 59 8.59 8.21 18.00
CA ILE A 59 8.14 9.38 18.77
C ILE A 59 8.31 9.14 20.28
N ARG A 60 7.90 7.97 20.78
CA ARG A 60 8.07 7.62 22.19
C ARG A 60 9.55 7.54 22.57
N TYR A 61 10.38 6.99 21.69
CA TYR A 61 11.81 6.86 21.94
C TYR A 61 12.49 8.22 22.06
N LEU A 62 12.23 9.12 21.11
CA LEU A 62 12.80 10.46 21.09
C LEU A 62 12.34 11.31 22.28
N ALA A 63 11.14 11.06 22.81
CA ALA A 63 10.60 11.77 23.98
C ALA A 63 11.43 11.57 25.27
N ASN A 64 12.32 10.58 25.31
CA ASN A 64 13.24 10.38 26.43
C ASN A 64 14.35 11.44 26.49
N SER A 65 14.67 12.10 25.37
CA SER A 65 15.78 13.07 25.27
C SER A 65 15.41 14.41 24.63
N HIS A 66 14.25 14.51 23.99
CA HIS A 66 13.78 15.69 23.29
C HIS A 66 12.32 15.98 23.60
N THR A 67 11.94 17.25 23.50
CA THR A 67 10.53 17.62 23.31
C THR A 67 10.14 17.27 21.87
N VAL A 68 9.33 16.24 21.67
CA VAL A 68 8.95 15.77 20.32
C VAL A 68 7.73 16.53 19.81
N LYS A 69 7.82 17.07 18.59
CA LYS A 69 6.71 17.68 17.85
C LYS A 69 6.38 16.85 16.59
N PRO A 70 5.40 15.93 16.67
CA PRO A 70 4.89 15.25 15.48
C PRO A 70 4.18 16.26 14.56
N PHE A 71 4.56 16.31 13.28
CA PHE A 71 3.98 17.25 12.32
C PHE A 71 3.13 16.49 11.29
N ALA A 72 1.90 16.14 11.67
CA ALA A 72 0.94 15.51 10.77
C ALA A 72 0.46 16.51 9.70
N TYR A 73 0.35 16.08 8.45
CA TYR A 73 -0.02 16.96 7.33
C TYR A 73 -0.92 16.28 6.31
N ASP A 74 -1.66 17.11 5.56
CA ASP A 74 -2.54 16.63 4.48
C ASP A 74 -1.69 16.30 3.24
N TRP A 75 -1.27 15.04 3.15
CA TRP A 75 -0.39 14.53 2.10
C TRP A 75 -0.97 14.62 0.68
N ARG A 76 -2.21 15.08 0.51
CA ARG A 76 -2.82 15.35 -0.79
C ARG A 76 -2.42 16.71 -1.36
N LYS A 77 -2.03 17.64 -0.48
CA LYS A 77 -1.72 19.04 -0.83
C LYS A 77 -0.32 19.19 -1.42
N SER A 78 -0.14 20.31 -2.12
CA SER A 78 1.15 20.71 -2.70
C SER A 78 2.22 20.86 -1.62
N LEU A 79 3.46 20.43 -1.93
CA LEU A 79 4.62 20.60 -1.07
C LEU A 79 4.89 22.07 -0.73
N ILE A 80 4.51 23.03 -1.59
CA ILE A 80 4.62 24.47 -1.30
C ILE A 80 3.72 24.87 -0.14
N GLU A 81 2.46 24.40 -0.15
CA GLU A 81 1.50 24.66 0.94
C GLU A 81 1.97 24.01 2.24
N LEU A 82 2.43 22.76 2.15
CA LEU A 82 2.93 22.00 3.29
C LEU A 82 4.20 22.64 3.88
N ALA A 83 5.12 23.10 3.03
CA ALA A 83 6.36 23.77 3.40
C ALA A 83 6.09 25.10 4.11
N GLU A 84 5.18 25.93 3.61
CA GLU A 84 4.82 27.20 4.26
C GLU A 84 4.16 26.96 5.62
N ARG A 85 3.33 25.92 5.74
CA ARG A 85 2.73 25.54 7.03
C ARG A 85 3.80 25.07 8.03
N PHE A 86 4.75 24.26 7.56
CA PHE A 86 5.86 23.79 8.40
C PHE A 86 6.77 24.94 8.82
N ARG A 87 7.07 25.86 7.90
CA ARG A 87 7.88 27.06 8.16
C ARG A 87 7.37 27.85 9.36
N LYS A 88 6.05 28.11 9.41
CA LYS A 88 5.43 28.90 10.49
C LYS A 88 5.61 28.23 11.86
N ASP A 89 5.29 26.94 11.97
CA ASP A 89 5.47 26.19 13.23
C ASP A 89 6.95 26.09 13.63
N LEU A 90 7.83 25.87 12.64
CA LEU A 90 9.28 25.84 12.87
C LEU A 90 9.80 27.18 13.37
N GLU A 91 9.37 28.30 12.80
CA GLU A 91 9.79 29.66 13.18
C GLU A 91 9.40 30.01 14.62
N GLU A 92 8.17 29.67 15.03
CA GLU A 92 7.70 29.82 16.40
C GLU A 92 8.59 29.01 17.37
N THR A 93 8.94 27.79 16.98
CA THR A 93 9.76 26.88 17.79
C THR A 93 11.20 27.31 17.87
N VAL A 94 11.80 27.76 16.77
CA VAL A 94 13.15 28.33 16.73
C VAL A 94 13.20 29.55 17.66
N THR A 95 12.21 30.43 17.61
CA THR A 95 12.13 31.60 18.50
C THR A 95 12.09 31.20 19.97
N ALA A 96 11.26 30.22 20.33
CA ALA A 96 11.16 29.72 21.70
C ALA A 96 12.47 29.06 22.18
N GLN A 97 13.12 28.26 21.33
CA GLN A 97 14.32 27.50 21.68
C GLN A 97 15.58 28.37 21.73
N GLU A 98 15.67 29.41 20.90
CA GLU A 98 16.74 30.43 21.01
C GLU A 98 16.74 31.12 22.37
N ALA A 99 15.56 31.41 22.93
CA ALA A 99 15.45 32.07 24.24
C ALA A 99 16.02 31.24 25.40
N VAL A 100 16.08 29.92 25.23
CA VAL A 100 16.59 28.97 26.25
C VAL A 100 17.92 28.32 25.85
N GLY A 101 18.47 28.69 24.68
CA GLY A 101 19.75 28.18 24.19
C GLY A 101 19.76 26.70 23.81
N GLU A 102 18.62 26.13 23.42
CA GLU A 102 18.50 24.72 23.02
C GLU A 102 18.36 24.57 21.49
N PRO A 103 18.80 23.46 20.87
CA PRO A 103 18.61 23.23 19.45
C PRO A 103 17.17 22.86 19.08
N VAL A 104 16.81 23.17 17.84
CA VAL A 104 15.73 22.52 17.10
C VAL A 104 16.34 21.51 16.14
N ARG A 105 15.70 20.35 16.00
CA ARG A 105 16.13 19.26 15.12
C ARG A 105 14.94 18.69 14.35
N ILE A 106 15.22 18.01 13.24
CA ILE A 106 14.19 17.48 12.34
C ILE A 106 14.55 16.05 11.96
N VAL A 107 13.60 15.13 12.10
CA VAL A 107 13.62 13.80 11.48
C VAL A 107 12.44 13.74 10.53
N ALA A 108 12.71 13.53 9.25
CA ALA A 108 11.66 13.47 8.25
C ALA A 108 11.78 12.19 7.43
N HIS A 109 10.66 11.49 7.30
CA HIS A 109 10.56 10.25 6.53
C HIS A 109 9.96 10.54 5.15
N SER A 110 10.60 10.03 4.09
CA SER A 110 10.05 10.03 2.73
C SER A 110 9.67 11.46 2.28
N MET A 111 8.44 11.68 1.81
CA MET A 111 7.93 13.00 1.42
C MET A 111 8.06 14.07 2.51
N GLY A 112 8.06 13.71 3.79
CA GLY A 112 8.29 14.66 4.87
C GLY A 112 9.63 15.39 4.71
N GLY A 113 10.66 14.70 4.20
CA GLY A 113 11.94 15.33 3.90
C GLY A 113 11.86 16.34 2.77
N LEU A 114 11.01 16.10 1.77
CA LEU A 114 10.76 17.05 0.69
C LEU A 114 10.02 18.29 1.17
N VAL A 115 9.09 18.17 2.13
CA VAL A 115 8.45 19.34 2.75
C VAL A 115 9.50 20.29 3.35
N VAL A 116 10.48 19.73 4.07
CA VAL A 116 11.59 20.50 4.65
C VAL A 116 12.48 21.10 3.56
N ARG A 117 12.84 20.33 2.53
CA ARG A 117 13.68 20.83 1.42
C ARG A 117 13.00 21.91 0.59
N VAL A 118 11.71 21.80 0.31
CA VAL A 118 10.93 22.85 -0.36
C VAL A 118 10.89 24.11 0.52
N MET A 119 10.67 23.96 1.83
CA MET A 119 10.74 25.09 2.76
C MET A 119 12.10 25.81 2.66
N ILE A 120 13.21 25.06 2.69
CA ILE A 120 14.56 25.63 2.61
C ILE A 120 14.81 26.33 1.26
N ALA A 121 14.18 25.85 0.19
CA ALA A 121 14.30 26.46 -1.14
C ALA A 121 13.53 27.77 -1.29
N MET A 122 12.52 28.00 -0.45
CA MET A 122 11.74 29.24 -0.40
C MET A 122 12.46 30.32 0.41
N GLU A 123 12.37 31.58 0.00
CA GLU A 123 13.13 32.68 0.61
C GLU A 123 12.91 32.79 2.13
N GLU A 124 11.66 32.84 2.58
CA GLU A 124 11.33 32.94 4.02
C GLU A 124 11.71 31.67 4.78
N GLY A 125 11.57 30.51 4.15
CA GLY A 125 11.95 29.24 4.78
C GLY A 125 13.46 29.08 4.91
N LYS A 126 14.23 29.60 3.95
CA LYS A 126 15.69 29.70 4.06
C LYS A 126 16.11 30.56 5.25
N LYS A 127 15.45 31.71 5.49
CA LYS A 127 15.73 32.57 6.65
C LYS A 127 15.52 31.82 7.98
N VAL A 128 14.45 31.04 8.09
CA VAL A 128 14.17 30.22 9.28
C VAL A 128 15.20 29.09 9.44
N TRP A 129 15.56 28.42 8.35
CA TRP A 129 16.60 27.39 8.34
C TRP A 129 17.97 27.92 8.77
N ASP A 130 18.41 29.03 8.18
CA ASP A 130 19.70 29.66 8.51
C ASP A 130 19.73 30.09 9.98
N ARG A 131 18.61 30.63 10.49
CA ARG A 131 18.44 30.99 11.91
C ARG A 131 18.54 29.78 12.82
N MET A 132 17.80 28.70 12.52
CA MET A 132 17.89 27.41 13.23
C MET A 132 19.34 26.89 13.26
N CYS A 133 20.06 26.96 12.14
CA CYS A 133 21.40 26.41 11.99
C CYS A 133 22.52 27.20 12.68
N ARG A 134 22.23 28.41 13.20
CA ARG A 134 23.14 29.15 14.09
C ARG A 134 23.48 28.36 15.33
N HIS A 135 22.53 27.55 15.82
CA HIS A 135 22.82 26.64 16.91
C HIS A 135 23.60 25.42 16.38
N PRO A 136 24.80 25.10 16.93
CA PRO A 136 25.65 24.04 16.39
C PRO A 136 25.03 22.65 16.49
N GLY A 137 24.06 22.45 17.39
CA GLY A 137 23.29 21.22 17.56
C GLY A 137 22.07 21.06 16.66
N ALA A 138 21.77 22.02 15.76
CA ALA A 138 20.67 21.92 14.81
C ALA A 138 20.95 20.82 13.77
N ARG A 139 19.97 19.97 13.47
CA ARG A 139 20.14 18.83 12.55
C ARG A 139 18.86 18.54 11.77
N PHE A 140 19.02 18.02 10.56
CA PHE A 140 17.96 17.49 9.73
C PHE A 140 18.36 16.10 9.22
N ILE A 141 17.63 15.07 9.67
CA ILE A 141 17.81 13.69 9.23
C ILE A 141 16.70 13.34 8.23
N MET A 142 17.12 12.89 7.06
CA MET A 142 16.26 12.36 6.01
C MET A 142 16.26 10.82 6.08
N LEU A 143 15.09 10.23 6.30
CA LEU A 143 14.89 8.79 6.23
C LEU A 143 14.28 8.46 4.86
N GLY A 144 15.08 7.91 3.93
CA GLY A 144 14.59 7.50 2.61
C GLY A 144 13.94 8.61 1.79
N THR A 145 14.34 9.87 1.94
CA THR A 145 13.73 11.00 1.20
C THR A 145 13.97 10.86 -0.31
N PRO A 146 12.93 10.88 -1.17
CA PRO A 146 13.06 10.80 -2.62
C PRO A 146 13.44 12.16 -3.23
N ASN A 147 14.70 12.57 -3.09
CA ASN A 147 15.16 13.90 -3.51
C ASN A 147 14.97 14.22 -5.00
N GLU A 148 15.01 13.21 -5.87
CA GLU A 148 14.64 13.32 -7.28
C GLU A 148 13.34 12.61 -7.64
N GLY A 149 12.48 12.31 -6.66
CA GLY A 149 11.23 11.57 -6.87
C GLY A 149 11.39 10.05 -6.93
N SER A 150 10.34 9.33 -7.33
CA SER A 150 10.30 7.87 -7.29
C SER A 150 9.43 7.26 -8.39
N HIS A 151 9.99 6.31 -9.14
CA HIS A 151 9.25 5.51 -10.14
C HIS A 151 8.17 4.61 -9.52
N ALA A 152 8.17 4.41 -8.19
CA ALA A 152 7.07 3.73 -7.51
C ALA A 152 5.76 4.53 -7.64
N ILE A 153 5.84 5.87 -7.71
CA ILE A 153 4.69 6.75 -7.95
C ILE A 153 4.18 6.61 -9.38
N THR A 154 5.09 6.49 -10.36
CA THR A 154 4.70 6.19 -11.74
C THR A 154 3.93 4.87 -11.82
N GLY A 155 4.46 3.80 -11.20
CA GLY A 155 3.77 2.52 -11.11
C GLY A 155 2.41 2.60 -10.39
N MET A 156 2.31 3.41 -9.33
CA MET A 156 1.06 3.67 -8.61
C MET A 156 0.00 4.31 -9.50
N LEU A 157 0.32 5.37 -10.23
CA LEU A 157 -0.63 6.07 -11.10
C LEU A 157 -1.10 5.20 -12.28
N MET A 158 -0.29 4.21 -12.66
CA MET A 158 -0.66 3.18 -13.65
C MET A 158 -1.40 1.97 -13.03
N GLY A 159 -1.79 2.02 -11.75
CA GLY A 159 -2.54 0.97 -11.06
C GLY A 159 -1.74 -0.30 -10.72
N ARG A 160 -0.42 -0.27 -10.81
CA ARG A 160 0.47 -1.42 -10.54
C ARG A 160 0.93 -1.52 -9.09
N ASP A 161 0.74 -0.47 -8.29
CA ASP A 161 1.13 -0.44 -6.88
C ASP A 161 0.24 -1.35 -6.01
N PRO A 162 0.80 -2.07 -5.03
CA PRO A 162 0.03 -2.91 -4.12
C PRO A 162 -1.07 -2.18 -3.36
N LEU A 163 -0.90 -0.90 -2.98
CA LEU A 163 -1.91 -0.14 -2.24
C LEU A 163 -3.17 0.05 -3.08
N VAL A 164 -3.01 0.50 -4.33
CA VAL A 164 -4.14 0.74 -5.24
C VAL A 164 -4.91 -0.55 -5.49
N ARG A 165 -4.19 -1.66 -5.67
CA ARG A 165 -4.80 -2.97 -5.85
C ARG A 165 -5.50 -3.48 -4.57
N MET A 166 -4.98 -3.18 -3.37
CA MET A 166 -5.67 -3.51 -2.12
C MET A 166 -6.91 -2.65 -1.90
N LEU A 167 -6.86 -1.36 -2.25
CA LEU A 167 -8.02 -0.48 -2.17
C LEU A 167 -9.13 -0.96 -3.11
N ASP A 168 -8.79 -1.40 -4.32
CA ASP A 168 -9.74 -2.01 -5.27
C ASP A 168 -10.36 -3.32 -4.74
N LEU A 169 -9.59 -4.14 -4.00
CA LEU A 169 -10.12 -5.35 -3.36
C LEU A 169 -11.08 -5.07 -2.19
N LEU A 170 -10.93 -3.92 -1.53
CA LEU A 170 -11.74 -3.57 -0.36
C LEU A 170 -12.97 -2.76 -0.71
N ASP A 171 -12.86 -1.84 -1.68
CA ASP A 171 -13.92 -0.90 -2.03
C ASP A 171 -14.96 -1.56 -2.93
N ILE A 172 -16.12 -1.90 -2.35
CA ILE A 172 -17.22 -2.53 -3.10
C ILE A 172 -17.99 -1.51 -3.95
N THR A 173 -17.70 -0.22 -3.82
CA THR A 173 -18.45 0.88 -4.44
C THR A 173 -17.72 1.53 -5.62
N ASN A 174 -16.39 1.44 -5.66
CA ASN A 174 -15.55 2.11 -6.64
C ASN A 174 -14.68 1.11 -7.39
N SER A 175 -14.56 1.33 -8.70
CA SER A 175 -13.55 0.65 -9.50
C SER A 175 -12.15 1.21 -9.23
N GLN A 176 -11.11 0.40 -9.47
CA GLN A 176 -9.71 0.83 -9.49
C GLN A 176 -9.46 2.12 -10.28
N SER A 177 -10.11 2.28 -11.44
CA SER A 177 -9.99 3.50 -12.28
C SER A 177 -10.57 4.74 -11.57
N THR A 178 -11.68 4.58 -10.83
CA THR A 178 -12.27 5.66 -10.02
C THR A 178 -11.34 6.06 -8.88
N LEU A 179 -10.74 5.09 -8.19
CA LEU A 179 -9.77 5.33 -7.12
C LEU A 179 -8.55 6.07 -7.65
N LEU A 180 -7.99 5.61 -8.78
CA LEU A 180 -6.89 6.30 -9.46
C LEU A 180 -7.27 7.71 -9.91
N GLY A 181 -8.51 7.93 -10.33
CA GLY A 181 -9.01 9.25 -10.74
C GLY A 181 -9.09 10.25 -9.59
N ILE A 182 -9.14 9.76 -8.35
CA ILE A 182 -9.01 10.58 -7.15
C ILE A 182 -7.54 10.83 -6.83
N ILE A 183 -6.72 9.76 -6.79
CA ILE A 183 -5.31 9.82 -6.41
C ILE A 183 -4.49 10.66 -7.40
N SER A 184 -4.75 10.55 -8.71
CA SER A 184 -4.05 11.30 -9.76
C SER A 184 -4.31 12.81 -9.75
N ARG A 185 -5.21 13.27 -8.87
CA ARG A 185 -5.49 14.70 -8.65
C ARG A 185 -4.81 15.27 -7.41
N PHE A 186 -4.10 14.44 -6.64
CA PHE A 186 -3.36 14.91 -5.46
C PHE A 186 -2.02 15.49 -5.88
N ASP A 187 -1.85 16.80 -5.73
CA ASP A 187 -0.59 17.48 -6.02
C ASP A 187 0.58 16.87 -5.25
N GLY A 188 0.38 16.52 -3.98
CA GLY A 188 1.41 15.88 -3.16
C GLY A 188 1.89 14.53 -3.71
N VAL A 189 1.04 13.80 -4.44
CA VAL A 189 1.44 12.57 -5.12
C VAL A 189 2.16 12.87 -6.43
N LEU A 190 1.64 13.80 -7.24
CA LEU A 190 2.26 14.16 -8.53
C LEU A 190 3.65 14.79 -8.35
N GLN A 191 3.87 15.54 -7.27
CA GLN A 191 5.15 16.16 -6.93
C GLN A 191 6.22 15.18 -6.43
N LEU A 192 5.89 13.88 -6.35
CA LEU A 192 6.84 12.80 -6.06
C LEU A 192 7.28 12.03 -7.32
N LEU A 193 6.80 12.43 -8.50
CA LEU A 193 7.20 11.80 -9.76
C LEU A 193 8.72 11.92 -9.97
N PRO A 194 9.36 10.90 -10.55
CA PRO A 194 10.79 10.90 -10.78
C PRO A 194 11.18 12.01 -11.75
N HIS A 195 12.29 12.70 -11.45
CA HIS A 195 12.88 13.73 -12.29
C HIS A 195 13.58 13.17 -13.51
N THR A 196 14.25 12.04 -13.31
CA THR A 196 15.11 11.36 -14.27
C THR A 196 14.51 9.99 -14.60
N GLY A 197 14.80 9.48 -15.79
CA GLY A 197 14.29 8.21 -16.28
C GLY A 197 14.29 8.16 -17.81
N SER A 198 13.96 7.00 -18.38
CA SER A 198 13.86 6.82 -19.83
C SER A 198 12.71 7.62 -20.46
N LEU A 199 11.68 7.95 -19.68
CA LEU A 199 10.51 8.70 -20.12
C LEU A 199 10.31 9.93 -19.24
N ASP A 200 10.02 11.09 -19.85
CA ASP A 200 9.62 12.29 -19.14
C ASP A 200 8.15 12.19 -18.69
N VAL A 201 7.95 11.80 -17.44
CA VAL A 201 6.64 11.63 -16.82
C VAL A 201 5.97 12.94 -16.41
N TYR A 202 6.60 14.09 -16.65
CA TYR A 202 5.95 15.40 -16.48
C TYR A 202 5.24 15.87 -17.76
N GLN A 203 5.39 15.16 -18.89
CA GLN A 203 4.61 15.42 -20.11
C GLN A 203 3.33 14.58 -20.16
N ALA A 204 2.21 15.23 -20.47
CA ALA A 204 0.93 14.53 -20.64
C ALA A 204 0.97 13.52 -21.80
N GLU A 205 1.72 13.81 -22.85
CA GLU A 205 1.90 12.97 -24.03
C GLU A 205 2.57 11.63 -23.68
N THR A 206 3.52 11.63 -22.73
CA THR A 206 4.15 10.41 -22.22
C THR A 206 3.10 9.49 -21.60
N TRP A 207 2.21 10.02 -20.75
CA TRP A 207 1.15 9.24 -20.14
C TRP A 207 0.12 8.73 -21.15
N LYS A 208 -0.23 9.52 -22.17
CA LYS A 208 -1.09 9.06 -23.27
C LYS A 208 -0.45 7.89 -24.02
N SER A 209 0.83 8.00 -24.35
CA SER A 209 1.61 6.92 -24.99
C SER A 209 1.67 5.66 -24.13
N LEU A 210 1.97 5.81 -22.84
CA LEU A 210 1.96 4.70 -21.88
C LEU A 210 0.59 4.00 -21.85
N LEU A 211 -0.51 4.77 -21.78
CA LEU A 211 -1.86 4.21 -21.75
C LEU A 211 -2.21 3.48 -23.07
N GLU A 212 -1.85 4.04 -24.23
CA GLU A 212 -2.07 3.40 -25.53
C GLU A 212 -1.36 2.05 -25.64
N HIS A 213 -0.16 1.93 -25.08
CA HIS A 213 0.62 0.70 -25.09
C HIS A 213 0.23 -0.31 -23.98
N ASP A 214 -0.54 0.14 -22.98
CA ASP A 214 -1.01 -0.66 -21.84
C ASP A 214 -2.48 -1.14 -21.99
N ARG A 215 -3.30 -0.41 -22.78
CA ARG A 215 -4.74 -0.65 -22.93
C ARG A 215 -5.05 -1.96 -23.66
N ASP A 216 -5.96 -2.76 -23.09
CA ASP A 216 -6.61 -3.89 -23.77
C ASP A 216 -8.07 -3.58 -24.12
N ARG A 217 -8.38 -3.43 -25.43
CA ARG A 217 -9.75 -3.15 -25.93
C ARG A 217 -10.66 -4.39 -26.00
N ALA A 218 -10.16 -5.59 -25.70
CA ALA A 218 -10.88 -6.86 -25.90
C ALA A 218 -11.63 -7.39 -24.64
N ARG A 219 -11.81 -6.57 -23.59
CA ARG A 219 -12.45 -7.01 -22.34
C ARG A 219 -13.97 -6.80 -22.38
N GLY A 220 -14.71 -7.90 -22.59
CA GLY A 220 -16.15 -8.03 -22.35
C GLY A 220 -16.45 -8.99 -21.19
N LEU A 221 -17.72 -9.08 -20.78
CA LEU A 221 -18.29 -9.77 -19.60
C LEU A 221 -17.85 -11.22 -19.29
N PHE A 222 -17.01 -11.86 -20.11
CA PHE A 222 -16.62 -13.28 -19.99
C PHE A 222 -15.10 -13.52 -20.01
N GLY A 223 -14.28 -12.46 -19.83
CA GLY A 223 -12.82 -12.58 -19.80
C GLY A 223 -12.26 -12.99 -18.43
N ASP A 224 -11.66 -14.17 -18.36
CA ASP A 224 -11.06 -14.74 -17.16
C ASP A 224 -9.71 -14.04 -16.77
N LYS A 225 -9.63 -13.62 -15.50
CA LYS A 225 -8.44 -13.52 -14.61
C LYS A 225 -7.59 -12.22 -14.54
N VAL A 226 -7.74 -11.58 -13.36
CA VAL A 226 -6.85 -10.75 -12.49
C VAL A 226 -5.75 -9.88 -13.13
N ALA A 227 -5.78 -8.57 -12.81
CA ALA A 227 -4.70 -7.62 -13.10
C ALA A 227 -3.35 -8.06 -12.48
N THR A 228 -2.33 -8.17 -13.33
CA THR A 228 -0.93 -8.48 -12.93
C THR A 228 -0.14 -7.19 -12.77
N SER A 229 1.01 -7.20 -12.07
CA SER A 229 1.89 -6.02 -12.04
C SER A 229 2.46 -5.66 -13.43
N LYS A 230 2.39 -6.59 -14.39
CA LYS A 230 2.89 -6.44 -15.75
C LYS A 230 1.89 -5.83 -16.72
N THR A 231 0.61 -5.75 -16.36
CA THR A 231 -0.45 -5.14 -17.21
C THR A 231 -1.49 -4.50 -16.31
N ALA A 232 -1.80 -3.22 -16.48
CA ALA A 232 -2.80 -2.56 -15.63
C ALA A 232 -4.18 -3.23 -15.76
N GLY A 233 -4.55 -3.70 -16.97
CA GLY A 233 -5.83 -4.35 -17.21
C GLY A 233 -7.05 -3.43 -17.02
N ILE A 234 -6.83 -2.15 -16.78
CA ILE A 234 -7.84 -1.13 -16.55
C ILE A 234 -7.50 0.10 -17.39
N GLU A 235 -8.51 0.86 -17.79
CA GLU A 235 -8.30 2.21 -18.32
C GLU A 235 -8.02 3.13 -17.13
N TRP A 236 -6.74 3.34 -16.85
CA TRP A 236 -6.30 4.24 -15.79
C TRP A 236 -6.30 5.70 -16.29
N PRO A 237 -6.62 6.66 -15.42
CA PRO A 237 -6.74 8.06 -15.80
C PRO A 237 -5.37 8.69 -16.04
N VAL A 238 -5.23 9.38 -17.17
CA VAL A 238 -4.04 10.20 -17.46
C VAL A 238 -4.01 11.40 -16.51
N PRO A 239 -2.87 11.69 -15.84
CA PRO A 239 -2.72 12.87 -15.01
C PRO A 239 -2.95 14.18 -15.79
N ASP A 240 -3.37 15.21 -15.07
CA ASP A 240 -3.68 16.52 -15.65
C ASP A 240 -2.42 17.26 -16.10
N ALA A 241 -2.42 17.78 -17.33
CA ALA A 241 -1.26 18.48 -17.88
C ALA A 241 -0.86 19.71 -17.06
N ALA A 242 -1.82 20.47 -16.51
CA ALA A 242 -1.51 21.64 -15.71
C ALA A 242 -0.93 21.23 -14.35
N GLN A 243 -1.48 20.19 -13.71
CA GLN A 243 -0.92 19.68 -12.44
C GLN A 243 0.48 19.06 -12.63
N LEU A 244 0.73 18.39 -13.76
CA LEU A 244 2.07 17.89 -14.09
C LEU A 244 3.06 19.04 -14.29
N ALA A 245 2.67 20.11 -14.99
CA ALA A 245 3.52 21.28 -15.18
C ALA A 245 3.84 21.99 -13.83
N GLU A 246 2.86 22.11 -12.93
CA GLU A 246 3.11 22.62 -11.58
C GLU A 246 3.99 21.69 -10.76
N ALA A 247 3.79 20.37 -10.87
CA ALA A 247 4.64 19.39 -10.19
C ALA A 247 6.10 19.48 -10.66
N PHE A 248 6.33 19.69 -11.96
CA PHE A 248 7.66 19.89 -12.51
C PHE A 248 8.34 21.15 -11.96
N LYS A 249 7.60 22.27 -11.81
CA LYS A 249 8.16 23.49 -11.18
C LYS A 249 8.61 23.24 -9.73
N VAL A 250 7.83 22.49 -8.96
CA VAL A 250 8.21 22.12 -7.58
C VAL A 250 9.43 21.20 -7.58
N GLN A 251 9.52 20.29 -8.55
CA GLN A 251 10.72 19.48 -8.73
C GLN A 251 11.94 20.39 -9.00
N GLN A 252 11.84 21.35 -9.91
CA GLN A 252 12.96 22.26 -10.22
C GLN A 252 13.39 23.05 -8.98
N LEU A 253 12.43 23.46 -8.15
CA LEU A 253 12.70 24.10 -6.87
C LEU A 253 13.44 23.15 -5.90
N LEU A 254 13.08 21.87 -5.86
CA LEU A 254 13.79 20.85 -5.08
C LEU A 254 15.23 20.62 -5.57
N GLN A 255 15.49 20.67 -6.88
CA GLN A 255 16.86 20.58 -7.40
C GLN A 255 17.70 21.79 -7.03
N ALA A 256 17.08 22.98 -7.01
CA ALA A 256 17.74 24.21 -6.57
C ALA A 256 17.87 24.33 -5.04
N SER A 257 17.17 23.48 -4.27
CA SER A 257 17.18 23.53 -2.81
C SER A 257 18.58 23.22 -2.26
N PRO A 258 19.19 24.11 -1.46
CA PRO A 258 20.54 23.93 -0.97
C PRO A 258 20.64 22.71 -0.07
N ILE A 259 21.75 21.98 -0.22
CA ILE A 259 22.13 20.87 0.65
C ILE A 259 23.27 21.35 1.54
N ASP A 260 23.08 21.26 2.86
CA ASP A 260 24.12 21.56 3.85
C ASP A 260 24.61 20.26 4.48
N PRO A 261 25.76 19.72 4.05
CA PRO A 261 26.29 18.48 4.60
C PRO A 261 26.60 18.60 6.10
N GLN A 262 26.84 19.79 6.67
CA GLN A 262 27.15 19.89 8.09
C GLN A 262 25.92 19.78 9.01
N ARG A 263 24.72 19.86 8.43
CA ARG A 263 23.45 19.90 9.17
C ARG A 263 22.46 18.85 8.67
N MET A 264 22.61 18.37 7.43
CA MET A 264 21.76 17.39 6.79
C MET A 264 22.42 16.03 6.72
N LEU A 265 21.67 14.99 7.11
CA LEU A 265 22.11 13.60 7.13
C LEU A 265 21.08 12.74 6.39
N TYR A 266 21.53 11.65 5.78
CA TYR A 266 20.65 10.72 5.07
C TYR A 266 20.79 9.31 5.66
N VAL A 267 19.66 8.66 5.93
CA VAL A 267 19.59 7.25 6.28
C VAL A 267 18.86 6.52 5.16
N ALA A 268 19.61 5.69 4.43
CA ALA A 268 19.16 4.94 3.28
C ALA A 268 18.75 3.52 3.68
N GLY A 269 17.51 3.16 3.38
CA GLY A 269 17.02 1.79 3.53
C GLY A 269 17.47 0.88 2.40
N ARG A 270 17.03 -0.38 2.47
CA ARG A 270 17.25 -1.37 1.43
C ARG A 270 16.07 -2.33 1.29
N ALA A 271 15.72 -2.63 0.05
CA ALA A 271 14.86 -3.73 -0.35
C ALA A 271 15.51 -4.56 -1.48
N ASP A 272 14.97 -5.74 -1.73
CA ASP A 272 15.46 -6.60 -2.82
C ASP A 272 15.15 -6.04 -4.21
N ALA A 273 14.08 -5.24 -4.35
CA ALA A 273 13.69 -4.60 -5.61
C ALA A 273 13.07 -3.21 -5.38
N THR A 274 13.65 -2.20 -6.01
CA THR A 274 13.22 -0.80 -5.94
C THR A 274 12.98 -0.27 -7.35
N PRO A 275 11.76 0.18 -7.71
CA PRO A 275 11.47 0.72 -9.04
C PRO A 275 12.41 1.88 -9.38
N CYS A 276 13.09 1.80 -10.52
CA CYS A 276 14.11 2.78 -10.92
C CYS A 276 13.91 3.32 -12.34
N ASP A 277 13.06 2.72 -13.17
CA ASP A 277 12.74 3.27 -14.49
C ASP A 277 11.40 2.75 -15.03
N VAL A 278 10.84 3.45 -16.02
CA VAL A 278 9.72 2.98 -16.84
C VAL A 278 10.03 3.15 -18.32
N SER A 279 9.78 2.11 -19.12
CA SER A 279 10.06 2.13 -20.55
C SER A 279 8.98 1.40 -21.36
N ILE A 280 8.98 1.66 -22.67
CA ILE A 280 8.11 1.01 -23.64
C ILE A 280 8.96 0.07 -24.50
N ASP A 281 8.90 -1.22 -24.20
CA ASP A 281 9.52 -2.28 -25.00
C ASP A 281 8.63 -2.61 -26.21
N LEU A 282 8.97 -2.07 -27.37
CA LEU A 282 8.25 -2.33 -28.62
C LEU A 282 8.46 -3.76 -29.15
N SER A 283 9.49 -4.47 -28.68
CA SER A 283 9.75 -5.88 -29.05
C SER A 283 8.86 -6.85 -28.28
N ALA A 284 8.38 -6.43 -27.11
CA ALA A 284 7.42 -7.20 -26.33
C ALA A 284 6.07 -7.35 -27.08
N PRO A 285 5.34 -8.45 -26.84
CA PRO A 285 3.99 -8.60 -27.36
C PRO A 285 3.14 -7.38 -27.04
N ALA A 286 2.27 -6.99 -27.99
CA ALA A 286 1.27 -5.96 -27.74
C ALA A 286 0.59 -6.22 -26.38
N LYS A 287 0.35 -5.14 -25.60
CA LYS A 287 -0.22 -5.19 -24.23
C LYS A 287 0.74 -5.62 -23.11
N ARG A 288 2.00 -5.96 -23.41
CA ARG A 288 3.08 -6.16 -22.41
C ARG A 288 4.29 -5.25 -22.68
N ARG A 289 4.03 -4.15 -23.37
CA ARG A 289 5.08 -3.23 -23.80
C ARG A 289 5.56 -2.33 -22.69
N ILE A 290 4.76 -2.13 -21.64
CA ILE A 290 5.22 -1.34 -20.50
C ILE A 290 6.07 -2.20 -19.59
N ARG A 291 7.33 -1.79 -19.42
CA ARG A 291 8.28 -2.41 -18.52
C ARG A 291 8.62 -1.41 -17.41
N ILE A 292 8.53 -1.88 -16.16
CA ILE A 292 9.07 -1.15 -15.00
C ILE A 292 10.31 -1.91 -14.56
N ASP A 293 11.44 -1.22 -14.56
CA ASP A 293 12.69 -1.79 -14.08
C ASP A 293 12.92 -1.44 -12.62
N ALA A 294 13.68 -2.30 -11.95
CA ALA A 294 14.00 -2.24 -10.55
C ALA A 294 15.50 -2.47 -10.31
N THR A 295 15.99 -1.90 -9.21
CA THR A 295 17.34 -2.08 -8.70
C THR A 295 17.29 -2.61 -7.27
N SER A 296 18.31 -3.36 -6.85
CA SER A 296 18.51 -3.76 -5.45
C SER A 296 19.22 -2.69 -4.61
N PHE A 297 19.57 -1.54 -5.22
CA PHE A 297 20.21 -0.39 -4.58
C PHE A 297 19.17 0.69 -4.27
N GLY A 298 18.33 0.41 -3.29
CA GLY A 298 17.22 1.27 -2.89
C GLY A 298 16.36 0.59 -1.85
N ASP A 299 15.41 1.32 -1.27
CA ASP A 299 14.61 0.87 -0.12
C ASP A 299 13.22 0.28 -0.47
N GLY A 300 12.99 -0.05 -1.74
CA GLY A 300 11.71 -0.56 -2.24
C GLY A 300 10.81 0.54 -2.81
N ARG A 301 11.11 1.80 -2.50
CA ARG A 301 10.45 2.98 -3.08
C ARG A 301 11.43 3.92 -3.75
N VAL A 302 12.60 4.14 -3.15
CA VAL A 302 13.56 5.17 -3.54
C VAL A 302 14.91 4.52 -3.86
N PRO A 303 15.36 4.58 -5.13
CA PRO A 303 16.72 4.20 -5.49
C PRO A 303 17.73 5.08 -4.75
N TRP A 304 18.88 4.52 -4.36
CA TRP A 304 19.95 5.29 -3.73
C TRP A 304 20.49 6.40 -4.62
N ASP A 305 20.58 6.13 -5.93
CA ASP A 305 21.17 7.05 -6.90
C ASP A 305 20.35 8.35 -7.05
N THR A 306 19.01 8.23 -7.05
CA THR A 306 18.09 9.37 -7.17
C THR A 306 17.60 9.90 -5.81
N GLY A 307 17.75 9.10 -4.75
CA GLY A 307 17.36 9.44 -3.39
C GLY A 307 18.42 10.22 -2.64
N ILE A 308 19.70 9.85 -2.77
CA ILE A 308 20.81 10.43 -2.00
C ILE A 308 21.42 11.60 -2.79
N PRO A 309 21.34 12.85 -2.30
CA PRO A 309 22.01 13.97 -2.95
C PRO A 309 23.52 13.74 -3.01
N GLU A 310 24.17 14.13 -4.10
CA GLU A 310 25.61 13.95 -4.31
C GLU A 310 26.44 14.44 -3.11
N ALA A 311 26.12 15.62 -2.60
CA ALA A 311 26.80 16.25 -1.46
C ALA A 311 26.66 15.47 -0.14
N LEU A 312 25.72 14.51 -0.03
CA LEU A 312 25.49 13.69 1.16
C LEU A 312 25.96 12.25 1.02
N LYS A 313 26.53 11.83 -0.12
CA LYS A 313 26.99 10.44 -0.31
C LYS A 313 27.95 9.98 0.79
N HIS A 314 28.89 10.84 1.20
CA HIS A 314 29.83 10.55 2.30
C HIS A 314 29.22 10.64 3.70
N GLN A 315 28.03 11.22 3.84
CA GLN A 315 27.31 11.37 5.11
C GLN A 315 26.07 10.47 5.20
N THR A 316 25.96 9.54 4.26
CA THR A 316 24.86 8.59 4.24
C THR A 316 25.15 7.41 5.16
N TYR A 317 24.14 7.02 5.91
CA TYR A 317 24.11 5.79 6.69
C TYR A 317 23.15 4.81 6.03
N TYR A 318 23.48 3.53 6.04
CA TYR A 318 22.70 2.47 5.41
C TYR A 318 22.17 1.50 6.44
N VAL A 319 20.94 1.05 6.22
CA VAL A 319 20.24 0.05 7.04
C VAL A 319 19.55 -0.98 6.13
N ASP A 320 19.55 -2.26 6.51
CA ASP A 320 18.89 -3.34 5.74
C ASP A 320 17.38 -3.39 6.06
N ILE A 321 16.68 -2.27 5.81
CA ILE A 321 15.28 -2.03 6.19
C ILE A 321 14.53 -1.41 5.01
N GLU A 322 13.31 -1.89 4.71
CA GLU A 322 12.46 -1.31 3.66
C GLU A 322 11.94 0.08 4.03
N HIS A 323 11.57 0.87 3.01
CA HIS A 323 11.25 2.29 3.11
C HIS A 323 10.37 2.66 4.31
N GLY A 324 9.22 2.01 4.45
CA GLY A 324 8.22 2.36 5.47
C GLY A 324 8.65 2.08 6.91
N ASP A 325 9.61 1.17 7.09
CA ASP A 325 10.07 0.72 8.40
C ASP A 325 11.27 1.53 8.92
N LEU A 326 11.81 2.45 8.11
CA LEU A 326 12.92 3.33 8.51
C LEU A 326 12.60 4.18 9.76
N ALA A 327 11.33 4.53 9.95
CA ALA A 327 10.86 5.26 11.13
C ALA A 327 10.26 4.35 12.23
N ASN A 328 10.28 3.03 12.02
CA ASN A 328 9.57 2.05 12.86
C ASN A 328 10.43 0.85 13.27
N THR A 329 11.76 0.98 13.19
CA THR A 329 12.69 -0.10 13.54
C THR A 329 13.50 0.28 14.79
N PRO A 330 13.13 -0.20 15.99
CA PRO A 330 13.75 0.21 17.26
C PRO A 330 15.26 0.05 17.32
N GLU A 331 15.82 -0.93 16.63
CA GLU A 331 17.25 -1.23 16.56
C GLU A 331 18.06 -0.05 15.98
N THR A 332 17.42 0.83 15.21
CA THR A 332 18.05 2.01 14.61
C THR A 332 17.98 3.26 15.48
N PHE A 333 17.09 3.31 16.48
CA PHE A 333 16.72 4.55 17.15
C PHE A 333 17.86 5.17 17.94
N ASP A 334 18.70 4.34 18.56
CA ASP A 334 19.91 4.81 19.21
C ASP A 334 20.89 5.49 18.24
N GLY A 335 21.01 4.95 17.03
CA GLY A 335 21.79 5.58 15.97
C GLY A 335 21.20 6.91 15.53
N LEU A 336 19.87 7.00 15.39
CA LEU A 336 19.19 8.26 15.07
C LEU A 336 19.39 9.32 16.16
N VAL A 337 19.38 8.95 17.44
CA VAL A 337 19.66 9.87 18.55
C VAL A 337 21.11 10.37 18.51
N ASP A 338 22.08 9.50 18.24
CA ASP A 338 23.48 9.91 18.06
C ASP A 338 23.63 10.89 16.89
N LEU A 339 22.98 10.63 15.75
CA LEU A 339 22.94 11.53 14.60
C LEU A 339 22.32 12.89 14.94
N LEU A 340 21.23 12.91 15.69
CA LEU A 340 20.59 14.15 16.14
C LEU A 340 21.49 14.96 17.07
N ASN A 341 22.21 14.29 17.98
CA ASN A 341 23.00 14.94 19.01
C ASN A 341 24.38 15.36 18.54
N ALA A 342 25.10 14.47 17.87
CA ALA A 342 26.49 14.64 17.47
C ALA A 342 26.66 14.86 15.95
N GLY A 343 25.69 14.43 15.13
CA GLY A 343 25.83 14.40 13.67
C GLY A 343 26.58 13.19 13.13
N ALA A 344 26.99 12.27 14.01
CA ALA A 344 27.68 11.04 13.62
C ALA A 344 27.28 9.89 14.54
N THR A 345 27.36 8.65 14.04
CA THR A 345 27.14 7.45 14.85
C THR A 345 27.99 6.28 14.35
N THR A 346 28.35 5.37 15.24
CA THR A 346 28.96 4.08 14.90
C THR A 346 27.93 2.93 14.90
N LYS A 347 26.69 3.21 15.30
CA LYS A 347 25.61 2.21 15.40
C LYS A 347 24.93 1.94 14.05
N LEU A 348 25.12 2.82 13.07
CA LEU A 348 24.65 2.67 11.70
C LEU A 348 25.86 2.64 10.75
N SER A 349 25.76 1.88 9.67
CA SER A 349 26.88 1.65 8.74
C SER A 349 26.97 2.74 7.67
N HIS A 350 28.17 3.21 7.35
CA HIS A 350 28.41 3.98 6.11
C HIS A 350 28.59 3.10 4.87
N VAL A 351 28.70 1.79 5.06
CA VAL A 351 28.85 0.81 3.97
C VAL A 351 27.48 0.26 3.59
N PRO A 352 27.10 0.30 2.30
CA PRO A 352 25.82 -0.23 1.85
C PRO A 352 25.74 -1.75 2.09
N PRO A 353 24.61 -2.27 2.58
CA PRO A 353 24.43 -3.70 2.83
C PRO A 353 24.45 -4.49 1.52
N VAL A 354 25.29 -5.54 1.46
CA VAL A 354 25.46 -6.42 0.28
C VAL A 354 24.79 -7.77 0.56
N ARG A 355 23.95 -8.28 -0.37
CA ARG A 355 23.50 -9.69 -0.37
C ARG A 355 24.19 -10.44 -1.51
N ARG A 356 24.40 -11.74 -1.33
CA ARG A 356 24.93 -12.61 -2.39
C ARG A 356 23.91 -12.69 -3.54
N GLY A 357 24.37 -12.56 -4.78
CA GLY A 357 23.51 -12.64 -5.97
C GLY A 357 22.83 -11.33 -6.40
N VAL A 358 23.27 -10.18 -5.86
CA VAL A 358 22.80 -8.86 -6.29
C VAL A 358 23.21 -8.61 -7.75
N SER A 359 22.23 -8.36 -8.62
CA SER A 359 22.46 -7.85 -9.97
C SER A 359 22.86 -6.39 -9.89
N VAL A 360 24.00 -6.04 -10.48
CA VAL A 360 24.44 -4.63 -10.60
C VAL A 360 23.62 -3.89 -11.66
N VAL A 361 22.98 -4.63 -12.57
CA VAL A 361 22.17 -4.11 -13.67
C VAL A 361 20.69 -4.10 -13.27
N PRO A 362 19.91 -3.07 -13.65
CA PRO A 362 18.47 -3.07 -13.48
C PRO A 362 17.80 -4.31 -14.08
N PHE A 363 16.75 -4.79 -13.43
CA PHE A 363 15.98 -5.96 -13.83
C PHE A 363 14.48 -5.66 -13.82
N GLU A 364 13.68 -6.43 -14.55
CA GLU A 364 12.23 -6.22 -14.57
C GLU A 364 11.65 -6.38 -13.15
N LEU A 365 10.85 -5.40 -12.71
CA LEU A 365 10.25 -5.39 -11.38
C LEU A 365 9.45 -6.69 -11.13
N PRO A 366 9.78 -7.47 -10.09
CA PRO A 366 9.08 -8.71 -9.79
C PRO A 366 7.61 -8.50 -9.49
N GLU A 367 6.78 -9.48 -9.85
CA GLU A 367 5.35 -9.41 -9.59
C GLU A 367 5.01 -9.65 -8.11
N VAL A 368 4.38 -8.66 -7.49
CA VAL A 368 3.84 -8.77 -6.13
C VAL A 368 2.46 -9.45 -6.19
N ARG A 369 2.38 -10.67 -5.66
CA ARG A 369 1.10 -11.36 -5.44
C ARG A 369 0.40 -10.78 -4.21
N LEU A 370 -0.90 -10.49 -4.35
CA LEU A 370 -1.73 -10.02 -3.24
C LEU A 370 -2.46 -11.20 -2.60
N GLU A 371 -2.61 -11.15 -1.28
CA GLU A 371 -3.58 -12.00 -0.60
C GLU A 371 -5.00 -11.53 -0.97
N MET A 372 -5.94 -12.47 -1.10
CA MET A 372 -7.30 -12.16 -1.56
C MET A 372 -8.09 -11.25 -0.59
N TYR A 373 -7.66 -11.13 0.68
CA TYR A 373 -8.31 -10.31 1.69
C TYR A 373 -7.25 -9.52 2.49
N PRO A 374 -6.92 -8.28 2.08
CA PRO A 374 -5.94 -7.48 2.80
C PRO A 374 -6.46 -7.04 4.17
N SER A 375 -5.62 -7.14 5.20
CA SER A 375 -5.91 -6.60 6.53
C SER A 375 -5.62 -5.10 6.62
N GLU A 376 -5.96 -4.47 7.74
CA GLU A 376 -5.62 -3.05 7.99
C GLU A 376 -4.12 -2.87 8.01
N LYS A 377 -3.42 -3.84 8.61
CA LYS A 377 -1.97 -3.82 8.73
C LYS A 377 -1.33 -3.92 7.35
N ASP A 378 -1.92 -4.69 6.43
CA ASP A 378 -1.43 -4.80 5.06
C ASP A 378 -1.65 -3.51 4.28
N LEU A 379 -2.80 -2.86 4.45
CA LEU A 379 -3.06 -1.53 3.89
C LEU A 379 -2.08 -0.48 4.42
N ILE A 380 -1.88 -0.43 5.75
CA ILE A 380 -0.96 0.51 6.37
C ILE A 380 0.47 0.26 5.92
N ALA A 381 0.93 -0.99 5.94
CA ALA A 381 2.26 -1.36 5.47
C ALA A 381 2.46 -0.95 4.01
N SER A 382 1.47 -1.20 3.15
CA SER A 382 1.54 -0.81 1.74
C SER A 382 1.57 0.70 1.54
N ALA A 383 0.79 1.46 2.33
CA ALA A 383 0.75 2.92 2.29
C ALA A 383 2.05 3.57 2.76
N LEU A 384 2.68 3.00 3.80
CA LEU A 384 3.96 3.47 4.31
C LEU A 384 5.15 2.95 3.48
N GLY A 385 4.97 1.90 2.69
CA GLY A 385 6.05 1.22 1.97
C GLY A 385 6.89 0.31 2.87
N SER A 386 6.31 -0.20 3.95
CA SER A 386 6.94 -1.15 4.88
C SER A 386 7.04 -2.54 4.28
N ALA A 387 7.99 -3.33 4.80
CA ALA A 387 7.99 -4.76 4.56
C ALA A 387 6.66 -5.34 5.04
N ARG A 388 6.02 -6.14 4.18
CA ARG A 388 4.84 -6.88 4.64
C ARG A 388 5.26 -7.72 5.84
N VAL A 389 4.50 -7.63 6.92
CA VAL A 389 4.58 -8.60 8.00
C VAL A 389 4.34 -9.95 7.36
N LYS A 390 5.42 -10.70 7.08
CA LYS A 390 5.30 -12.13 6.80
C LYS A 390 4.61 -12.66 8.04
N LYS A 391 3.30 -12.92 7.96
CA LYS A 391 2.66 -13.78 8.94
C LYS A 391 3.49 -15.04 8.93
N GLU A 392 4.27 -15.26 9.99
CA GLU A 392 4.71 -16.60 10.32
C GLU A 392 3.45 -17.41 10.38
N THR A 393 3.17 -18.09 9.27
CA THR A 393 1.95 -18.84 9.16
C THR A 393 2.26 -20.08 9.98
N PRO A 394 1.62 -20.30 11.14
CA PRO A 394 1.75 -21.59 11.82
C PRO A 394 1.46 -22.66 10.76
N PRO A 395 2.20 -23.77 10.71
CA PRO A 395 2.20 -24.68 9.57
C PRO A 395 0.76 -25.08 9.23
N ILE A 396 0.20 -24.45 8.19
CA ILE A 396 -1.14 -24.74 7.72
C ILE A 396 -1.08 -26.18 7.22
N ARG A 397 -1.96 -27.05 7.74
CA ARG A 397 -2.29 -28.30 7.05
C ARG A 397 -2.82 -27.91 5.67
N LYS A 398 -1.95 -27.98 4.66
CA LYS A 398 -2.27 -27.53 3.29
C LYS A 398 -3.48 -28.31 2.78
N VAL A 399 -4.59 -27.63 2.54
CA VAL A 399 -5.74 -28.21 1.84
C VAL A 399 -5.39 -28.26 0.35
N ARG A 400 -5.46 -29.45 -0.23
CA ARG A 400 -5.27 -29.64 -1.68
C ARG A 400 -6.60 -29.36 -2.37
N VAL A 401 -6.64 -28.33 -3.22
CA VAL A 401 -7.78 -28.05 -4.09
C VAL A 401 -7.43 -28.50 -5.50
N THR A 402 -8.30 -29.32 -6.10
CA THR A 402 -8.15 -29.79 -7.49
C THR A 402 -9.47 -29.61 -8.23
N MET A 403 -9.39 -29.14 -9.47
CA MET A 403 -10.53 -29.15 -10.37
C MET A 403 -10.54 -30.46 -11.15
N VAL A 404 -11.63 -31.21 -11.07
CA VAL A 404 -11.80 -32.51 -11.74
C VAL A 404 -13.00 -32.42 -12.67
N HIS A 405 -12.80 -32.76 -13.94
CA HIS A 405 -13.92 -32.99 -14.85
C HIS A 405 -14.39 -34.45 -14.68
N GLY A 406 -15.46 -34.64 -13.91
CA GLY A 406 -15.90 -35.96 -13.49
C GLY A 406 -17.41 -36.08 -13.33
N ASN A 407 -17.89 -37.33 -13.18
CA ASN A 407 -19.29 -37.63 -12.95
C ASN A 407 -19.55 -37.80 -11.45
N LEU A 408 -20.60 -37.16 -10.92
CA LEU A 408 -21.01 -37.22 -9.51
C LEU A 408 -21.17 -38.66 -9.00
N SER A 409 -21.56 -39.61 -9.85
CA SER A 409 -21.63 -41.05 -9.52
C SER A 409 -20.33 -41.67 -9.02
N ARG A 410 -19.18 -41.06 -9.31
CA ARG A 410 -17.87 -41.56 -8.91
C ARG A 410 -17.28 -40.84 -7.71
N ALA A 411 -18.04 -39.98 -7.05
CA ALA A 411 -17.59 -39.28 -5.85
C ALA A 411 -17.27 -40.30 -4.74
N SER A 412 -16.04 -40.26 -4.23
CA SER A 412 -15.59 -41.09 -3.11
C SER A 412 -15.84 -40.45 -1.74
N SER A 413 -16.28 -39.19 -1.73
CA SER A 413 -16.58 -38.38 -0.54
C SER A 413 -17.91 -37.67 -0.72
N PRO A 414 -18.63 -37.30 0.36
CA PRO A 414 -19.88 -36.56 0.27
C PRO A 414 -19.72 -35.30 -0.57
N VAL A 415 -20.75 -35.00 -1.37
CA VAL A 415 -20.72 -33.86 -2.31
C VAL A 415 -21.52 -32.70 -1.74
N ALA A 416 -20.90 -31.53 -1.67
CA ALA A 416 -21.59 -30.30 -1.30
C ALA A 416 -22.32 -29.71 -2.52
N VAL A 417 -23.59 -29.34 -2.34
CA VAL A 417 -24.43 -28.67 -3.35
C VAL A 417 -25.14 -27.47 -2.73
N GLY A 418 -25.27 -26.39 -3.49
CA GLY A 418 -26.00 -25.19 -3.05
C GLY A 418 -27.42 -25.18 -3.59
N HIS A 419 -28.35 -24.67 -2.77
CA HIS A 419 -29.77 -24.53 -3.11
C HIS A 419 -30.24 -23.09 -2.90
N TYR A 420 -30.95 -22.53 -3.88
CA TYR A 420 -31.53 -21.18 -3.78
C TYR A 420 -32.93 -21.20 -3.18
N GLU A 421 -33.31 -20.12 -2.50
CA GLU A 421 -34.64 -19.97 -1.92
C GLU A 421 -35.73 -20.00 -3.00
N GLY A 422 -36.74 -20.86 -2.76
CA GLY A 422 -37.86 -21.05 -3.67
C GLY A 422 -37.56 -21.94 -4.89
N ASP A 423 -36.35 -22.50 -5.00
CA ASP A 423 -36.00 -23.38 -6.12
C ASP A 423 -36.49 -24.83 -5.90
N THR A 424 -36.53 -25.60 -6.98
CA THR A 424 -36.92 -27.01 -6.95
C THR A 424 -35.70 -27.93 -7.02
N ILE A 425 -35.79 -29.14 -6.46
CA ILE A 425 -34.69 -30.12 -6.53
C ILE A 425 -34.54 -30.63 -7.97
N VAL A 426 -33.56 -30.08 -8.69
CA VAL A 426 -33.24 -30.39 -10.09
C VAL A 426 -31.75 -30.71 -10.29
N SER A 427 -31.37 -31.16 -11.49
CA SER A 427 -29.97 -31.35 -11.91
C SER A 427 -29.12 -32.16 -10.91
N ALA A 428 -28.06 -31.55 -10.34
CA ALA A 428 -27.15 -32.22 -9.40
C ALA A 428 -27.86 -32.64 -8.10
N GLU A 429 -28.77 -31.81 -7.58
CA GLU A 429 -29.56 -32.13 -6.40
C GLU A 429 -30.51 -33.29 -6.66
N ALA A 430 -31.21 -33.30 -7.81
CA ALA A 430 -32.09 -34.40 -8.19
C ALA A 430 -31.34 -35.73 -8.39
N TYR A 431 -30.09 -35.66 -8.87
CA TYR A 431 -29.22 -36.84 -8.92
C TYR A 431 -28.92 -37.35 -7.51
N LEU A 432 -28.45 -36.48 -6.62
CA LEU A 432 -28.11 -36.83 -5.23
C LEU A 432 -29.32 -37.38 -4.47
N ASP A 433 -30.49 -36.77 -4.65
CA ASP A 433 -31.74 -37.21 -4.05
C ASP A 433 -32.10 -38.65 -4.42
N ARG A 434 -31.94 -39.04 -5.71
CA ARG A 434 -32.11 -40.44 -6.15
C ARG A 434 -31.12 -41.38 -5.47
N GLN A 435 -29.88 -40.95 -5.29
CA GLN A 435 -28.85 -41.74 -4.60
C GLN A 435 -29.05 -41.81 -3.08
N LEU A 436 -29.90 -40.93 -2.54
CA LEU A 436 -30.24 -40.85 -1.13
C LEU A 436 -31.67 -41.33 -0.86
N ASN A 437 -32.27 -42.10 -1.79
CA ASN A 437 -33.61 -42.67 -1.68
C ASN A 437 -34.72 -41.63 -1.41
N GLY A 438 -34.62 -40.44 -2.01
CA GLY A 438 -35.65 -39.39 -1.87
C GLY A 438 -35.56 -38.55 -0.59
N ARG A 439 -34.55 -38.79 0.26
CA ARG A 439 -34.39 -38.11 1.55
C ARG A 439 -34.14 -36.60 1.46
N LEU A 440 -33.78 -36.07 0.29
CA LEU A 440 -33.66 -34.63 0.08
C LEU A 440 -35.05 -34.03 -0.20
N ARG A 441 -35.84 -34.66 -1.07
CA ARG A 441 -37.24 -34.27 -1.32
C ARG A 441 -38.11 -34.40 -0.08
N GLU A 442 -37.93 -35.45 0.71
CA GLU A 442 -38.65 -35.62 1.98
C GLU A 442 -38.43 -34.42 2.91
N ARG A 443 -37.17 -33.98 3.07
CA ARG A 443 -36.83 -32.77 3.83
C ARG A 443 -37.47 -31.50 3.25
N GLN A 444 -37.51 -31.38 1.92
CA GLN A 444 -38.18 -30.26 1.25
C GLN A 444 -39.69 -30.25 1.53
N CYS A 445 -40.35 -31.40 1.47
CA CYS A 445 -41.77 -31.53 1.82
C CYS A 445 -42.07 -31.22 3.29
N LEU A 446 -41.11 -31.49 4.19
CA LEU A 446 -41.22 -31.18 5.62
C LEU A 446 -40.84 -29.72 5.96
N GLY A 447 -40.42 -28.91 4.99
CA GLY A 447 -39.97 -27.53 5.22
C GLY A 447 -38.63 -27.44 5.97
N LEU A 448 -37.82 -28.51 5.92
CA LEU A 448 -36.53 -28.63 6.59
C LEU A 448 -35.34 -28.56 5.61
N TYR A 449 -35.57 -28.15 4.38
CA TYR A 449 -34.53 -28.09 3.35
C TYR A 449 -33.76 -26.76 3.42
N PRO A 450 -32.42 -26.77 3.36
CA PRO A 450 -31.63 -25.55 3.42
C PRO A 450 -31.87 -24.67 2.21
N ASP A 451 -32.37 -23.46 2.42
CA ASP A 451 -32.64 -22.46 1.38
C ASP A 451 -31.98 -21.11 1.70
N LYS A 452 -32.00 -20.67 2.95
CA LYS A 452 -31.43 -19.42 3.45
C LYS A 452 -29.93 -19.52 3.73
N LEU A 453 -29.23 -18.39 3.69
CA LEU A 453 -27.83 -18.29 4.13
C LEU A 453 -27.66 -18.83 5.56
N ASN A 454 -26.51 -19.45 5.82
CA ASN A 454 -26.15 -20.11 7.09
C ASN A 454 -27.08 -21.27 7.48
N THR A 455 -27.82 -21.84 6.53
CA THR A 455 -28.51 -23.12 6.71
C THR A 455 -27.79 -24.22 5.96
N SER A 456 -27.76 -25.42 6.55
CA SER A 456 -27.15 -26.59 5.93
C SER A 456 -27.81 -27.88 6.40
N ALA A 457 -27.76 -28.91 5.55
CA ALA A 457 -28.22 -30.25 5.87
C ALA A 457 -27.20 -31.27 5.39
N VAL A 458 -26.80 -32.16 6.30
CA VAL A 458 -25.89 -33.27 6.01
C VAL A 458 -26.71 -34.54 5.92
N VAL A 459 -26.66 -35.21 4.76
CA VAL A 459 -27.39 -36.46 4.50
C VAL A 459 -26.42 -37.50 3.98
N LEU A 460 -25.99 -38.41 4.85
CA LEU A 460 -25.04 -39.45 4.54
C LEU A 460 -25.76 -40.79 4.30
N ASN A 461 -25.13 -41.67 3.52
CA ASN A 461 -25.50 -43.08 3.47
C ASN A 461 -24.62 -43.81 4.48
N ASP A 462 -25.21 -44.49 5.46
CA ASP A 462 -24.45 -45.28 6.44
C ASP A 462 -23.79 -46.48 5.75
N GLY A 463 -22.52 -46.70 6.09
CA GLY A 463 -21.67 -47.68 5.43
C GLY A 463 -21.98 -49.10 5.87
N ASP A 464 -22.97 -49.74 5.23
CA ASP A 464 -22.94 -51.18 4.96
C ASP A 464 -22.86 -51.39 3.45
N CYS A 465 -21.62 -51.47 2.99
CA CYS A 465 -21.24 -51.69 1.61
C CYS A 465 -21.48 -53.17 1.23
N HIS A 466 -22.69 -53.49 0.81
CA HIS A 466 -22.91 -54.61 -0.10
C HIS A 466 -22.67 -54.17 -1.55
N GLU A 467 -22.28 -55.14 -2.38
CA GLU A 467 -21.62 -54.99 -3.70
C GLU A 467 -22.39 -54.13 -4.70
N GLY A 468 -22.20 -52.82 -4.60
CA GLY A 468 -22.72 -51.80 -5.50
C GLY A 468 -22.52 -50.43 -4.85
N ARG A 469 -21.46 -49.71 -5.25
CA ARG A 469 -21.02 -48.45 -4.62
C ARG A 469 -22.19 -47.47 -4.41
N THR A 470 -22.69 -47.38 -3.20
CA THR A 470 -23.65 -46.35 -2.77
C THR A 470 -22.94 -44.99 -2.69
N HIS A 471 -23.59 -43.94 -3.17
CA HIS A 471 -23.04 -42.59 -3.12
C HIS A 471 -22.78 -42.17 -1.65
N PRO A 472 -21.64 -41.55 -1.31
CA PRO A 472 -21.24 -41.32 0.08
C PRO A 472 -22.15 -40.36 0.87
N GLY A 473 -22.83 -39.45 0.19
CA GLY A 473 -23.74 -38.50 0.82
C GLY A 473 -23.83 -37.17 0.10
N ALA A 474 -24.67 -36.28 0.61
CA ALA A 474 -24.75 -34.89 0.18
C ALA A 474 -24.68 -33.95 1.39
N ILE A 475 -24.05 -32.79 1.17
CA ILE A 475 -24.11 -31.63 2.07
C ILE A 475 -24.84 -30.53 1.31
N VAL A 476 -26.06 -30.21 1.72
CA VAL A 476 -26.85 -29.15 1.08
C VAL A 476 -26.60 -27.85 1.82
N VAL A 477 -26.31 -26.76 1.11
CA VAL A 477 -26.11 -25.43 1.67
C VAL A 477 -27.10 -24.43 1.09
N GLY A 478 -27.74 -23.63 1.96
CA GLY A 478 -28.69 -22.61 1.51
C GLY A 478 -27.96 -21.37 0.96
N LEU A 479 -28.31 -20.96 -0.25
CA LEU A 479 -27.68 -19.84 -0.96
C LEU A 479 -28.44 -18.52 -0.80
N GLY A 480 -29.61 -18.54 -0.15
CA GLY A 480 -30.50 -17.40 -0.04
C GLY A 480 -31.24 -17.10 -1.34
N MET A 481 -31.71 -15.86 -1.50
CA MET A 481 -32.36 -15.43 -2.73
C MET A 481 -31.36 -15.29 -3.89
N VAL A 482 -31.81 -15.64 -5.09
CA VAL A 482 -31.02 -15.46 -6.33
C VAL A 482 -30.65 -13.99 -6.48
N GLY A 483 -29.35 -13.71 -6.60
CA GLY A 483 -28.81 -12.36 -6.74
C GLY A 483 -28.35 -11.70 -5.44
N GLU A 484 -28.68 -12.27 -4.27
CA GLU A 484 -28.25 -11.75 -2.96
C GLU A 484 -27.01 -12.47 -2.38
N LEU A 485 -26.55 -13.55 -3.04
CA LEU A 485 -25.40 -14.32 -2.59
C LEU A 485 -24.11 -13.50 -2.69
N THR A 486 -23.53 -13.18 -1.54
CA THR A 486 -22.22 -12.51 -1.44
C THR A 486 -21.10 -13.53 -1.14
N PRO A 487 -19.83 -13.22 -1.46
CA PRO A 487 -18.69 -14.06 -1.06
C PRO A 487 -18.64 -14.33 0.45
N GLY A 488 -19.00 -13.34 1.28
CA GLY A 488 -19.07 -13.49 2.74
C GLY A 488 -20.19 -14.42 3.18
N GLY A 489 -21.38 -14.29 2.60
CA GLY A 489 -22.51 -15.19 2.85
C GLY A 489 -22.19 -16.63 2.48
N LEU A 490 -21.56 -16.85 1.32
CA LEU A 490 -21.13 -18.18 0.89
C LEU A 490 -20.07 -18.77 1.83
N THR A 491 -19.09 -17.97 2.24
CA THR A 491 -18.01 -18.41 3.15
C THR A 491 -18.56 -18.83 4.51
N SER A 492 -19.43 -17.99 5.09
CA SER A 492 -20.09 -18.29 6.38
C SER A 492 -20.91 -19.58 6.27
N THR A 493 -21.76 -19.68 5.25
CA THR A 493 -22.63 -20.85 5.04
C THR A 493 -21.82 -22.13 4.82
N MET A 494 -20.77 -22.09 3.99
CA MET A 494 -19.89 -23.25 3.76
C MET A 494 -19.11 -23.63 5.01
N THR A 495 -18.71 -22.64 5.83
CA THR A 495 -18.03 -22.90 7.11
C THR A 495 -18.95 -23.65 8.06
N ASP A 496 -20.17 -23.15 8.25
CA ASP A 496 -21.18 -23.78 9.11
C ASP A 496 -21.51 -25.20 8.63
N ALA A 497 -21.67 -25.39 7.32
CA ALA A 497 -21.96 -26.69 6.72
C ALA A 497 -20.82 -27.71 6.92
N LEU A 498 -19.57 -27.28 6.75
CA LEU A 498 -18.42 -28.16 6.94
C LEU A 498 -18.16 -28.46 8.42
N VAL A 499 -18.45 -27.52 9.32
CA VAL A 499 -18.43 -27.75 10.78
C VAL A 499 -19.50 -28.77 11.15
N ASN A 500 -20.74 -28.60 10.65
CA ASN A 500 -21.82 -29.55 10.88
C ASN A 500 -21.55 -30.95 10.31
N TYR A 501 -20.75 -31.07 9.25
CA TYR A 501 -20.31 -32.36 8.71
C TYR A 501 -19.17 -32.99 9.53
N ALA A 502 -18.35 -32.17 10.19
CA ALA A 502 -17.22 -32.64 10.98
C ALA A 502 -17.60 -33.03 12.42
N LEU A 503 -18.71 -32.48 12.93
CA LEU A 503 -19.35 -32.83 14.20
C LEU A 503 -20.22 -34.09 14.02
#